data_AF-A0A7C0YZA9-F1
#
_entry.id   AF-A0A7C0YZA9-F1
#
_cell.length_a   1.000
_cell.length_b   1.000
_cell.length_c   1.000
_cell.angle_alpha   90.00
_cell.angle_beta   90.00
_cell.angle_gamma   90.00
#
_symmetry.space_group_name_H-M   'P 1'
#
loop_
_entity.id
_entity.type
_entity.pdbx_description
1 polymer ?
#
loop_
_entity_poly.entity_id
_entity_poly.type
_entity_poly.pdbx_seq_one_letter_code
_entity_poly.pdbx_strand_id
1 'polypeptide(L)'
;MRPATRPPPWGRRGLRRIGRVLHLTPGGMLIVRAEKTPNIGETVVDDNLKQVGTVFDIFGPVSSPYISIKPTIPDPATLLGKTLYAVSRREGRSWRRRS
;
A
#
# COMPACT_ATOMS: atom_id res chain seq x y z
N MET A 1 -6.31 20.71 -30.23
CA MET A 1 -6.62 19.29 -29.95
C MET A 1 -5.79 18.84 -28.75
N ARG A 2 -6.41 18.48 -27.61
CA ARG A 2 -5.69 17.94 -26.44
C ARG A 2 -6.04 16.44 -26.35
N PRO A 3 -5.09 15.50 -26.27
CA PRO A 3 -5.43 14.10 -26.20
C PRO A 3 -6.18 13.81 -24.90
N ALA A 4 -7.24 13.01 -24.99
CA ALA A 4 -7.97 12.51 -23.82
C ALA A 4 -6.99 11.76 -22.91
N THR A 5 -6.63 12.36 -21.77
CA THR A 5 -5.88 11.67 -20.72
C THR A 5 -6.74 10.51 -20.27
N ARG A 6 -6.34 9.27 -20.58
CA ARG A 6 -7.00 8.08 -20.02
C ARG A 6 -7.04 8.28 -18.51
N PRO A 7 -8.23 8.29 -17.86
CA PRO A 7 -8.27 8.33 -16.42
C PRO A 7 -7.43 7.15 -15.93
N PRO A 8 -6.53 7.38 -14.97
CA PRO A 8 -5.66 6.31 -14.51
C PRO A 8 -6.55 5.15 -14.00
N PRO A 9 -6.16 3.87 -14.19
CA PRO A 9 -7.02 2.67 -14.19
C PRO A 9 -7.67 2.31 -12.84
N TRP A 10 -7.84 3.29 -11.95
CA TRP A 10 -8.33 3.16 -10.60
C TRP A 10 -9.83 3.46 -10.47
N GLY A 11 -10.57 3.56 -11.58
CA GLY A 11 -11.96 4.07 -11.68
C GLY A 11 -13.06 3.42 -10.82
N ARG A 12 -12.75 2.48 -9.91
CA ARG A 12 -13.60 2.00 -8.78
C ARG A 12 -12.78 1.45 -7.60
N ARG A 13 -11.60 2.01 -7.32
CA ARG A 13 -10.73 1.52 -6.23
C ARG A 13 -10.92 2.34 -4.96
N GLY A 14 -10.99 1.64 -3.82
CA GLY A 14 -11.10 2.28 -2.51
C GLY A 14 -9.72 2.53 -1.93
N LEU A 15 -9.51 3.70 -1.33
CA LEU A 15 -8.32 4.01 -0.55
C LEU A 15 -8.54 3.55 0.88
N ARG A 16 -7.61 2.75 1.39
CA ARG A 16 -7.59 2.30 2.78
C ARG A 16 -6.33 2.84 3.44
N ARG A 17 -6.50 3.67 4.47
CA ARG A 17 -5.37 4.11 5.31
C ARG A 17 -4.71 2.89 5.95
N ILE A 18 -3.41 2.73 5.72
CA ILE A 18 -2.60 1.64 6.29
C ILE A 18 -2.06 2.09 7.64
N GLY A 19 -1.30 3.19 7.64
CA GLY A 19 -0.61 3.71 8.82
C GLY A 19 0.59 4.58 8.48
N ARG A 20 1.42 4.85 9.48
CA ARG A 20 2.61 5.72 9.38
C ARG A 20 3.87 4.89 9.16
N VAL A 21 4.75 5.37 8.27
CA VAL A 21 6.08 4.80 8.07
C VAL A 21 6.93 5.05 9.31
N LEU A 22 7.45 3.97 9.89
CA LEU A 22 8.32 4.02 11.06
C LEU A 22 9.79 4.06 10.66
N HIS A 23 10.18 3.21 9.72
CA HIS A 23 11.59 3.02 9.39
C HIS A 23 11.77 2.58 7.94
N LEU A 24 12.96 2.87 7.39
CA LEU A 24 13.45 2.33 6.14
C LEU A 24 14.57 1.36 6.48
N THR A 25 14.41 0.08 6.16
CA THR A 25 15.45 -0.91 6.44
C THR A 25 16.68 -0.67 5.55
N PRO A 26 17.87 -1.16 5.96
CA PRO A 26 19.06 -1.13 5.11
C PRO A 26 18.87 -1.85 3.77
N GLY A 27 17.98 -2.85 3.72
CA GLY A 27 17.57 -3.54 2.49
C GLY A 27 16.57 -2.76 1.61
N GLY A 28 16.28 -1.51 1.95
CA GLY A 28 15.40 -0.62 1.19
C GLY A 28 13.91 -0.91 1.35
N MET A 29 13.48 -1.55 2.44
CA MET A 29 12.07 -1.84 2.70
C MET A 29 11.45 -0.82 3.65
N LEU A 30 10.25 -0.37 3.35
CA LEU A 30 9.52 0.55 4.22
C LEU A 30 8.72 -0.24 5.25
N ILE A 31 8.97 0.05 6.52
CA ILE A 31 8.25 -0.57 7.64
C ILE A 31 7.16 0.37 8.12
N VAL A 32 5.92 -0.07 8.00
CA VAL A 32 4.72 0.69 8.42
C VAL A 32 4.05 -0.04 9.57
N ARG A 33 3.68 0.70 10.62
CA ARG A 33 2.78 0.18 11.63
C ARG A 33 1.35 0.28 11.12
N ALA A 34 0.70 -0.85 10.92
CA ALA A 34 -0.65 -0.91 10.41
C ALA A 34 -1.67 -0.70 11.53
N GLU A 35 -2.64 0.17 11.27
CA GLU A 35 -3.90 0.18 12.04
C GLU A 35 -4.92 -0.79 11.42
N LYS A 36 -4.86 -0.95 10.09
CA LYS A 36 -5.67 -1.91 9.33
C LYS A 36 -4.77 -2.72 8.41
N THR A 37 -4.98 -4.04 8.38
CA THR A 37 -4.20 -4.95 7.55
C THR A 37 -4.61 -4.83 6.07
N PRO A 38 -3.67 -4.45 5.18
CA PRO A 38 -3.87 -4.58 3.75
C PRO A 38 -3.75 -6.05 3.32
N ASN A 39 -4.03 -6.33 2.05
CA ASN A 39 -3.67 -7.62 1.47
C ASN A 39 -2.25 -7.55 0.91
N ILE A 40 -1.52 -8.67 0.95
CA ILE A 40 -0.21 -8.80 0.31
C ILE A 40 -0.38 -8.58 -1.21
N GLY A 41 0.53 -7.83 -1.82
CA GLY A 41 0.43 -7.46 -3.23
C GLY A 41 -0.42 -6.21 -3.52
N GLU A 42 -1.08 -5.60 -2.54
CA GLU A 42 -1.79 -4.34 -2.75
C GLU A 42 -0.82 -3.19 -3.08
N THR A 43 -1.23 -2.33 -4.01
CA THR A 43 -0.48 -1.11 -4.34
C THR A 43 -0.59 -0.11 -3.20
N VAL A 44 0.53 0.47 -2.82
CA VAL A 44 0.61 1.52 -1.80
C VAL A 44 0.83 2.87 -2.47
N VAL A 45 0.08 3.86 -2.01
CA VAL A 45 0.17 5.26 -2.43
C VAL A 45 0.39 6.17 -1.22
N ASP A 46 0.92 7.37 -1.48
CA ASP A 46 1.03 8.44 -0.50
C ASP A 46 -0.24 9.32 -0.43
N ASP A 47 -0.16 10.42 0.32
CA ASP A 47 -1.22 11.43 0.44
C ASP A 47 -1.57 12.13 -0.88
N ASN A 48 -0.64 12.18 -1.82
CA ASN A 48 -0.82 12.77 -3.15
C ASN A 48 -1.30 11.76 -4.19
N LEU A 49 -1.70 10.55 -3.75
CA LEU A 49 -2.08 9.42 -4.61
C LEU A 49 -0.96 8.98 -5.56
N LYS A 50 0.29 9.29 -5.21
CA LYS A 50 1.46 8.84 -5.95
C LYS A 50 1.82 7.43 -5.50
N GLN A 51 2.06 6.57 -6.48
CA GLN A 51 2.49 5.19 -6.21
C GLN A 51 3.85 5.18 -5.50
N VAL A 52 3.85 4.56 -4.32
CA VAL A 52 5.04 4.35 -3.50
C VAL A 52 5.66 3.00 -3.77
N GLY A 53 4.83 1.97 -3.89
CA GLY A 53 5.29 0.59 -4.03
C GLY A 53 4.17 -0.42 -3.80
N THR A 54 4.55 -1.61 -3.32
CA THR A 54 3.64 -2.74 -3.12
C THR A 54 3.87 -3.38 -1.76
N VAL A 55 2.80 -3.85 -1.12
CA VAL A 55 2.88 -4.65 0.11
C VAL A 55 3.61 -5.96 -0.16
N PHE A 56 4.76 -6.15 0.49
CA PHE A 56 5.58 -7.34 0.37
C PHE A 56 5.21 -8.38 1.43
N ASP A 57 5.11 -7.97 2.69
CA ASP A 57 4.86 -8.88 3.81
C ASP A 57 4.15 -8.19 4.99
N ILE A 58 3.48 -8.96 5.85
CA ILE A 58 2.75 -8.51 7.04
C ILE A 58 3.12 -9.41 8.21
N PHE A 59 3.72 -8.85 9.26
CA PHE A 59 4.28 -9.60 10.39
C PHE A 59 4.04 -8.90 11.73
N GLY A 60 4.39 -9.57 12.83
CA GLY A 60 4.29 -9.02 14.19
C GLY A 60 2.93 -9.26 14.87
N PRO A 61 2.59 -8.49 15.92
CA PRO A 61 1.44 -8.78 16.77
C PRO A 61 0.12 -8.53 16.04
N VAL A 62 -0.85 -9.43 16.25
CA VAL A 62 -2.17 -9.40 15.59
C VAL A 62 -2.94 -8.09 15.88
N SER A 63 -2.70 -7.47 17.04
CA SER A 63 -3.30 -6.20 17.44
C SER A 63 -2.69 -4.96 16.78
N SER A 64 -1.45 -5.05 16.26
CA SER A 64 -0.72 -3.94 15.65
C SER A 64 0.35 -4.49 14.70
N PRO A 65 -0.05 -5.05 13.54
CA PRO A 65 0.91 -5.68 12.65
C PRO A 65 1.81 -4.64 11.99
N TYR A 66 3.02 -5.08 11.67
CA TYR A 66 3.99 -4.35 10.87
C TYR A 66 3.89 -4.83 9.43
N ILE A 67 4.02 -3.89 8.50
CA ILE A 67 3.95 -4.18 7.07
C ILE A 67 5.27 -3.78 6.45
N SER A 68 5.85 -4.71 5.69
CA SER A 68 6.97 -4.45 4.82
C SER A 68 6.46 -4.06 3.43
N ILE A 69 6.86 -2.90 2.95
CA ILE A 69 6.50 -2.39 1.63
C ILE A 69 7.76 -2.31 0.81
N LYS A 70 7.72 -2.89 -0.39
CA LYS A 70 8.79 -2.78 -1.38
C LYS A 70 8.58 -1.48 -2.16
N PRO A 71 9.41 -0.44 -1.95
CA PRO A 71 9.28 0.80 -2.70
C PRO A 71 9.68 0.58 -4.15
N THR A 72 9.01 1.29 -5.05
CA THR A 72 9.36 1.39 -6.47
C THR A 72 9.85 2.78 -6.83
N ILE A 73 9.99 3.66 -5.84
CA ILE A 73 10.46 5.04 -5.99
C ILE A 73 11.97 5.13 -5.69
N PRO A 74 12.69 6.08 -6.32
CA PRO A 74 14.14 6.21 -6.14
C PRO A 74 14.56 6.65 -4.74
N ASP A 75 13.73 7.45 -4.05
CA ASP A 75 14.04 7.96 -2.70
C ASP A 75 12.92 7.64 -1.69
N PRO A 76 12.92 6.42 -1.12
CA PRO A 76 11.95 6.01 -0.11
C PRO A 76 12.14 6.68 1.24
N ALA A 77 13.29 7.29 1.52
CA ALA A 77 13.54 7.96 2.81
C ALA A 77 12.63 9.18 3.02
N THR A 78 12.18 9.82 1.93
CA THR A 78 11.21 10.93 1.95
C THR A 78 9.83 10.55 2.52
N LEU A 79 9.54 9.25 2.63
CA LEU A 79 8.28 8.74 3.13
C LEU A 79 8.30 8.48 4.64
N LEU A 80 9.46 8.59 5.30
CA LEU A 80 9.57 8.44 6.75
C LEU A 80 8.62 9.41 7.48
N GLY A 81 7.84 8.89 8.42
CA GLY A 81 6.84 9.66 9.15
C GLY A 81 5.56 10.01 8.38
N LYS A 82 5.49 9.73 7.07
CA LYS A 82 4.28 9.95 6.26
C LYS A 82 3.27 8.82 6.46
N THR A 83 2.01 9.14 6.18
CA THR A 83 0.92 8.16 6.18
C THR A 83 0.78 7.56 4.79
N LEU A 84 0.73 6.24 4.71
CA LEU A 84 0.55 5.51 3.47
C LEU A 84 -0.86 4.89 3.38
N TYR A 85 -1.32 4.73 2.15
CA TYR A 85 -2.64 4.23 1.81
C TYR A 85 -2.53 3.03 0.86
N ALA A 86 -3.30 1.99 1.12
CA ALA A 86 -3.47 0.86 0.21
C ALA A 86 -4.58 1.17 -0.77
N VAL A 87 -4.33 0.88 -2.03
CA VAL A 87 -5.33 0.93 -3.08
C VAL A 87 -5.97 -0.45 -3.18
N SER A 88 -7.12 -0.62 -2.51
CA SER A 88 -7.90 -1.84 -2.65
C SER A 88 -8.58 -1.82 -4.03
N ARG A 89 -8.17 -2.74 -4.89
CA ARG A 89 -9.07 -3.19 -5.95
C ARG A 89 -10.21 -3.85 -5.20
N ARG A 90 -11.44 -3.35 -5.33
CA ARG A 90 -12.63 -4.07 -4.86
C ARG A 90 -12.75 -5.33 -5.71
N GLU A 91 -11.89 -6.31 -5.49
CA GLU A 91 -12.05 -7.67 -6.01
C GLU A 91 -12.94 -8.39 -5.02
N GLY A 92 -14.08 -8.83 -5.56
CA GLY A 92 -15.16 -9.39 -4.77
C GLY A 92 -14.70 -10.55 -3.92
N ARG A 93 -15.35 -10.67 -2.77
CA ARG A 93 -15.67 -11.92 -2.08
C ARG A 93 -15.42 -13.17 -2.94
N SER A 94 -14.19 -13.67 -2.95
CA SER A 94 -13.87 -15.01 -3.45
C SER A 94 -13.42 -15.84 -2.26
N TRP A 95 -14.34 -16.00 -1.32
CA TRP A 95 -14.41 -17.21 -0.52
C TRP A 95 -15.74 -17.89 -0.84
N ARG A 96 -15.72 -18.78 -1.83
CA ARG A 96 -16.66 -19.89 -2.03
C ARG A 96 -15.98 -20.85 -3.03
N ARG A 97 -15.74 -22.12 -2.76
CA ARG A 97 -16.03 -22.99 -1.62
C ARG A 97 -15.00 -24.11 -1.67
N ARG A 98 -14.64 -24.61 -0.48
CA ARG A 98 -14.16 -25.97 -0.22
C ARG A 98 -15.10 -27.01 -0.84
N SER A 99 -14.59 -28.04 -1.51
CA SER A 99 -15.05 -29.44 -1.54
C SER A 99 -14.00 -30.26 -2.26
#